data_AF-A0AAP9IIT4-F1
#
_entry.id   AF-A0AAP9IIT4-F1
#
_cell.length_a   1.000
_cell.length_b   1.000
_cell.length_c   1.000
_cell.angle_alpha   90.00
_cell.angle_beta   90.00
_cell.angle_gamma   90.00
#
_symmetry.space_group_name_H-M   'P 1'
#
loop_
_entity.id
_entity.type
_entity.pdbx_description
1 polymer ?
#
loop_
_entity_poly.entity_id
_entity_poly.type
_entity_poly.pdbx_seq_one_letter_code
_entity_poly.pdbx_strand_id
1 'polypeptide(L)' 'MPHIDVKHFPRNLSEEEKKAVAEDLAAVLKKHFGSSDESLSVALNEIQPERWKDDVYDPFIKPQLDTLPKKPGYSY' A
#
# COMPACT_ATOMS: atom_id res chain seq x y z
N MET A 1 1.47 -2.74 16.41
CA MET A 1 1.96 -3.60 15.32
C MET A 1 1.34 -3.12 14.02
N PRO A 2 2.03 -2.28 13.24
CA PRO A 2 1.50 -1.76 11.98
C PRO A 2 1.62 -2.79 10.84
N HIS A 3 0.62 -2.82 9.97
CA HIS A 3 0.67 -3.55 8.70
C HIS A 3 0.46 -2.57 7.55
N ILE A 4 1.26 -2.70 6.50
CA ILE A 4 1.13 -1.93 5.26
C ILE A 4 0.73 -2.88 4.14
N ASP A 5 -0.43 -2.64 3.52
CA ASP A 5 -0.89 -3.38 2.36
C ASP A 5 -0.88 -2.42 1.15
N VAL A 6 0.08 -2.62 0.25
CA VAL A 6 0.20 -1.83 -0.98
C VAL A 6 -0.47 -2.58 -2.12
N LYS A 7 -1.59 -2.05 -2.61
CA LYS A 7 -2.20 -2.45 -3.87
C LYS A 7 -1.66 -1.57 -4.98
N HIS A 8 -1.22 -2.15 -6.09
CA HIS A 8 -0.70 -1.40 -7.23
C HIS A 8 -0.92 -2.13 -8.56
N PHE A 9 -0.83 -1.42 -9.68
CA PHE A 9 -0.82 -2.06 -11.01
C PHE A 9 0.46 -2.88 -11.21
N PRO A 10 0.44 -3.91 -12.08
CA PRO A 10 1.62 -4.73 -12.35
C PRO A 10 2.82 -3.88 -12.77
N ARG A 11 3.99 -4.16 -12.21
CA ARG A 11 5.23 -3.40 -12.50
C ARG A 11 6.47 -4.24 -12.79
N ASN A 12 6.34 -5.57 -12.88
CA ASN A 12 7.44 -6.49 -13.17
C ASN A 12 8.66 -6.27 -12.25
N LEU A 13 8.41 -5.99 -10.97
CA LEU A 13 9.47 -5.76 -9.99
C LEU A 13 10.25 -7.06 -9.74
N SER A 14 11.58 -6.96 -9.68
CA SER A 14 12.42 -8.06 -9.19
C SER A 14 12.17 -8.32 -7.70
N GLU A 15 12.61 -9.48 -7.19
CA GLU A 15 12.49 -9.78 -5.76
C GLU A 15 13.31 -8.81 -4.90
N GLU A 16 14.46 -8.36 -5.40
CA GLU A 16 15.28 -7.34 -4.76
C GLU A 16 14.57 -5.99 -4.70
N GLU A 17 13.90 -5.59 -5.78
CA GLU A 17 13.12 -4.34 -5.82
C GLU A 17 11.91 -4.41 -4.87
N LYS A 18 11.20 -5.54 -4.84
CA LYS A 18 10.11 -5.76 -3.87
C LYS A 18 10.59 -5.64 -2.43
N LYS A 19 11.74 -6.24 -2.13
CA LYS A 19 12.36 -6.17 -0.79
C LYS A 19 12.76 -4.74 -0.43
N ALA A 20 13.40 -4.01 -1.35
CA ALA A 20 13.78 -2.62 -1.13
C ALA A 20 12.56 -1.73 -0.84
N VAL A 21 11.48 -1.86 -1.62
CA VAL A 21 10.23 -1.12 -1.37
C VAL A 21 9.65 -1.44 0.02
N ALA A 22 9.64 -2.72 0.42
CA ALA A 22 9.13 -3.12 1.73
C ALA A 22 9.96 -2.54 2.89
N GLU A 23 11.29 -2.58 2.78
CA GLU A 23 12.21 -2.04 3.79
C GLU A 23 12.07 -0.52 3.91
N ASP A 24 11.95 0.21 2.80
CA ASP A 24 11.77 1.66 2.79
C ASP A 24 10.44 2.09 3.43
N LEU A 25 9.35 1.37 3.13
CA LEU A 25 8.04 1.63 3.75
C LEU A 25 8.05 1.34 5.25
N ALA A 26 8.68 0.24 5.67
CA ALA A 26 8.85 -0.09 7.08
C ALA A 26 9.68 0.98 7.80
N ALA A 27 10.75 1.49 7.18
CA ALA A 27 11.60 2.53 7.75
C ALA A 27 10.83 3.83 8.03
N VAL A 28 9.89 4.22 7.15
CA VAL A 28 9.01 5.37 7.37
C VAL A 28 8.18 5.17 8.64
N LEU A 29 7.55 4.01 8.83
CA LEU A 29 6.76 3.75 10.04
C LEU A 29 7.61 3.60 11.29
N LYS A 30 8.81 3.00 11.21
CA LYS A 30 9.76 3.00 12.33
C LYS A 30 10.05 4.42 12.79
N LYS A 31 10.37 5.32 11.84
CA LYS A 31 10.69 6.72 12.12
C LYS A 31 9.52 7.49 12.74
N HIS A 32 8.31 7.35 12.18
CA HIS A 32 7.18 8.20 12.57
C HIS A 32 6.34 7.62 13.70
N PHE A 33 6.28 6.29 13.84
CA PHE A 33 5.44 5.61 14.83
C PHE A 33 6.27 5.02 15.99
N GLY A 34 7.61 5.08 15.92
CA GLY A 34 8.49 4.48 16.93
C GLY A 34 8.37 2.95 17.01
N SER A 35 7.95 2.31 15.92
CA SER A 35 7.76 0.85 15.84
C SER A 35 9.09 0.10 15.71
N SER A 36 9.14 -1.15 16.18
CA SER A 36 10.24 -2.09 15.94
C SER A 36 10.02 -2.92 14.67
N ASP A 37 11.10 -3.45 14.08
CA ASP A 37 11.06 -4.25 12.83
C ASP A 37 10.19 -5.49 12.99
N GLU A 38 10.31 -6.18 14.12
CA GLU A 38 9.51 -7.37 14.46
C GLU A 38 8.00 -7.08 14.56
N SER A 39 7.61 -5.81 14.71
CA SER A 39 6.21 -5.39 14.81
C SER A 39 5.59 -4.91 13.50
N LEU A 40 6.40 -4.88 12.42
CA LEU A 40 6.05 -4.33 11.11
C LEU A 40 5.96 -5.44 10.06
N SER A 41 4.97 -5.32 9.18
CA SER A 41 4.84 -6.19 8.02
C SER A 41 4.33 -5.40 6.81
N VAL A 42 4.78 -5.81 5.62
CA VAL A 42 4.42 -5.17 4.35
C VAL A 42 3.98 -6.25 3.37
N ALA A 43 2.82 -6.06 2.75
CA ALA A 43 2.34 -6.84 1.61
C ALA A 43 2.34 -5.98 0.35
N LEU A 44 2.79 -6.56 -0.78
CA LEU A 44 2.72 -5.95 -2.10
C LEU A 44 1.79 -6.80 -2.98
N ASN A 45 0.68 -6.22 -3.41
CA ASN A 45 -0.39 -6.88 -4.14
C ASN A 45 -0.58 -6.24 -5.51
N GLU A 46 -0.25 -6.98 -6.56
CA GLU A 46 -0.50 -6.56 -7.94
C GLU A 46 -1.97 -6.78 -8.34
N ILE A 47 -2.63 -5.72 -8.81
CA ILE A 47 -4.01 -5.71 -9.25
C ILE A 47 -4.07 -5.23 -10.70
N GLN A 48 -4.69 -6.00 -11.58
CA GLN A 48 -4.86 -5.61 -12.99
C GLN A 48 -5.67 -4.30 -13.11
N PRO A 49 -5.34 -3.41 -14.07
CA PRO A 49 -6.03 -2.12 -14.21
C PRO A 49 -7.55 -2.24 -14.36
N GLU A 50 -8.03 -3.25 -15.08
CA GLU A 50 -9.44 -3.51 -15.33
C GLU A 50 -10.18 -3.95 -14.07
N ARG A 51 -9.44 -4.49 -13.09
CA ARG A 51 -9.94 -4.96 -11.80
C ARG A 51 -9.89 -3.89 -10.71
N TRP A 52 -9.18 -2.79 -10.94
CA TRP A 52 -8.90 -1.79 -9.91
C TRP A 52 -10.16 -1.19 -9.29
N LYS A 53 -11.17 -0.92 -10.11
CA LYS A 53 -12.43 -0.36 -9.63
C LYS A 53 -13.07 -1.29 -8.59
N ASP A 54 -13.27 -2.54 -8.98
CA ASP A 54 -14.01 -3.53 -8.19
C ASP A 54 -13.20 -4.05 -7.00
N ASP A 55 -11.89 -4.24 -7.18
CA ASP A 55 -11.03 -4.90 -6.18
C ASP A 55 -10.34 -3.89 -5.25
N VAL A 56 -10.26 -2.60 -5.61
CA VAL A 56 -9.55 -1.57 -4.81
C VAL A 56 -10.41 -0.35 -4.54
N TYR A 57 -10.88 0.33 -5.59
CA TYR A 57 -11.50 1.64 -5.44
C TYR A 57 -12.81 1.57 -4.67
N ASP A 58 -13.77 0.76 -5.13
CA ASP A 58 -15.09 0.64 -4.51
C ASP A 58 -15.04 0.06 -3.08
N PRO A 59 -14.22 -0.99 -2.77
CA PRO A 59 -14.20 -1.56 -1.42
C PRO A 59 -13.32 -0.79 -0.41
N PHE A 60 -12.21 -0.17 -0.83
CA PHE A 60 -11.23 0.42 0.11
C PHE A 60 -11.12 1.94 0.04
N ILE A 61 -11.18 2.52 -1.16
CA ILE A 61 -10.93 3.96 -1.33
C ILE A 61 -12.24 4.75 -1.16
N LYS A 62 -13.25 4.42 -1.97
CA LYS A 62 -14.52 5.13 -2.06
C LYS A 62 -15.23 5.29 -0.71
N PRO A 63 -15.32 4.27 0.16
CA PRO A 63 -16.05 4.39 1.43
C PRO A 63 -15.35 5.31 2.44
N GLN A 64 -14.07 5.62 2.24
CA GLN A 64 -13.24 6.38 3.18
C GLN A 64 -12.74 7.69 2.57
N LEU A 65 -13.19 8.08 1.37
CA LEU A 65 -12.67 9.23 0.60
C LEU A 65 -12.59 10.53 1.42
N ASP A 66 -13.52 10.74 2.35
CA ASP A 66 -13.58 11.95 3.17
C ASP A 66 -12.56 11.96 4.32
N THR A 67 -12.19 10.78 4.82
CA THR A 67 -11.28 10.62 5.95
C THR A 67 -9.85 10.28 5.54
N LEU A 68 -9.61 9.93 4.28
CA LEU A 68 -8.27 9.62 3.77
C LEU A 68 -7.32 10.82 3.94
N PRO A 69 -6.20 10.67 4.68
CA PRO A 69 -5.19 11.73 4.79
C PRO A 69 -4.56 12.11 3.44
N LYS A 70 -4.53 11.16 2.50
CA LYS A 70 -4.11 11.37 1.11
C LYS A 70 -5.20 10.86 0.17
N LYS A 71 -5.92 11.79 -0.48
CA LYS A 71 -6.94 11.46 -1.48
C LYS A 71 -6.33 11.11 -2.84
N PRO A 72 -6.96 10.23 -3.65
CA PRO A 72 -6.58 10.00 -5.03
C PRO A 72 -6.86 11.24 -5.90
N GLY A 73 -6.10 11.40 -6.99
CA GLY A 73 -6.36 12.41 -8.02
C GLY A 73 -7.30 11.94 -9.14
N TYR A 74 -7.96 10.80 -8.94
CA TYR A 74 -8.83 10.12 -9.90
C TYR A 74 -10.10 9.64 -9.22
N SER A 75 -11.13 9.35 -10.01
CA SER A 75 -12.40 8.79 -9.56
C SER A 75 -12.91 7.75 -10.55
N TYR A 76 -13.68 6.79 -10.04
CA TYR A 76 -14.39 5.76 -10.80
C TYR A 76 -15.91 5.82 -10.55
#